data_AF-A0AAU8C3R2-F1
#
_entry.id   AF-A0AAU8C3R2-F1
#
_cell.length_a   1.000
_cell.length_b   1.000
_cell.length_c   1.000
_cell.angle_alpha   90.00
_cell.angle_beta   90.00
_cell.angle_gamma   90.00
#
_symmetry.space_group_name_H-M   'P 1'
#
loop_
_entity.id
_entity.type
_entity.pdbx_description
1 polymer ?
#
loop_
_entity_poly.entity_id
_entity_poly.type
_entity_poly.pdbx_seq_one_letter_code
_entity_poly.pdbx_strand_id
1 'polypeptide(L)'
;MIARISGAAARGILVALLIATPALMLPDALNDSSQITMLVALIACFLTFIEYNSNFPSIIEFRDAAPFNRLRYVCLLVTIILLTLILKQKVSPSVLGGAMTSIGTILGNAMDFPFSPVRMIVLMLPESASDALVTSVRTSAGMAYLISLISMGAFLVLVRIMNWPVRQGAFNVWVNLPLFDPTAGGDVIYRLQRDARINIALGFLLPFLIPAVVKAAADLLDPITLQNPHTQIWTVAAWAFLPASIIMRGIAMGKIAEMIEEKRRRAYADEAEKDHGLQPA
;
A
#
# COMPACT_ATOMS: atom_id res chain seq x y z
N MET A 1 8.99 -14.13 -24.27
CA MET A 1 10.19 -13.77 -23.49
C MET A 1 10.46 -12.26 -23.52
N ILE A 2 10.60 -11.64 -24.70
CA ILE A 2 10.88 -10.20 -24.84
C ILE A 2 9.84 -9.30 -24.15
N ALA A 3 8.54 -9.53 -24.35
CA ALA A 3 7.47 -8.74 -23.71
C ALA A 3 7.46 -8.82 -22.17
N ARG A 4 7.94 -9.93 -21.60
CA ARG A 4 8.04 -10.11 -20.14
C ARG A 4 9.22 -9.32 -19.59
N ILE A 5 10.38 -9.41 -20.25
CA ILE A 5 11.59 -8.68 -19.87
C ILE A 5 11.34 -7.17 -19.95
N SER A 6 10.76 -6.67 -21.06
CA SER A 6 10.44 -5.25 -21.21
C SER A 6 9.40 -4.78 -20.19
N GLY A 7 8.38 -5.60 -19.93
CA GLY A 7 7.37 -5.31 -18.91
C GLY A 7 7.93 -5.28 -17.48
N ALA A 8 8.87 -6.17 -17.15
CA ALA A 8 9.55 -6.17 -15.86
C ALA A 8 10.46 -4.96 -15.70
N ALA A 9 11.21 -4.59 -16.76
CA ALA A 9 12.09 -3.43 -16.77
C ALA A 9 11.30 -2.13 -16.59
N ALA A 10 10.20 -1.95 -17.33
CA ALA A 10 9.33 -0.78 -17.18
C ALA A 10 8.80 -0.62 -15.75
N ARG A 11 8.39 -1.72 -15.10
CA ARG A 11 7.93 -1.69 -13.69
C ARG A 11 9.05 -1.35 -12.73
N GLY A 12 10.25 -1.91 -12.93
CA GLY A 12 11.43 -1.55 -12.13
C GLY A 12 11.76 -0.07 -12.22
N ILE A 13 11.76 0.49 -13.43
CA ILE A 13 12.01 1.92 -13.67
C ILE A 13 10.94 2.78 -12.99
N LEU A 14 9.67 2.42 -13.10
CA LEU A 14 8.57 3.14 -12.44
C LEU A 14 8.73 3.16 -10.91
N VAL A 15 9.10 2.03 -10.30
CA VAL A 15 9.38 1.96 -8.86
C VAL A 15 10.59 2.81 -8.48
N ALA A 16 11.67 2.77 -9.27
CA ALA A 16 12.83 3.64 -9.07
C ALA A 16 12.46 5.13 -9.12
N LEU A 17 11.69 5.53 -10.13
CA LEU A 17 11.25 6.92 -10.29
C LEU A 17 10.39 7.38 -9.12
N LEU A 18 9.46 6.53 -8.65
CA LEU A 18 8.66 6.80 -7.47
C LEU A 18 9.56 7.08 -6.26
N ILE A 19 10.58 6.25 -6.02
CA ILE A 19 11.49 6.39 -4.89
C ILE A 19 12.40 7.62 -5.03
N ALA A 20 12.88 7.90 -6.25
CA ALA A 20 13.76 9.03 -6.52
C ALA A 20 13.02 10.38 -6.50
N THR A 21 11.69 10.39 -6.61
CA THR A 21 10.88 11.62 -6.77
C THR A 21 11.17 12.71 -5.72
N PRO A 22 11.21 12.44 -4.41
CA PRO A 22 11.54 13.47 -3.41
C PRO A 22 12.93 14.09 -3.64
N ALA A 23 13.92 13.24 -3.94
CA ALA A 23 15.30 13.67 -4.17
C ALA A 23 15.48 14.47 -5.46
N LEU A 24 14.71 14.17 -6.50
CA LEU A 24 14.75 14.90 -7.77
C LEU A 24 14.03 16.26 -7.69
N MET A 25 13.03 16.39 -6.82
CA MET A 25 12.17 17.58 -6.79
C MET A 25 12.56 18.61 -5.71
N LEU A 26 13.19 18.18 -4.61
CA LEU A 26 13.59 19.07 -3.51
C LEU A 26 14.94 19.77 -3.79
N PRO A 27 15.07 21.09 -3.55
CA PRO A 27 16.25 21.87 -3.97
C PRO A 27 17.58 21.53 -3.25
N ASP A 28 17.55 20.85 -2.10
CA ASP A 28 18.74 20.68 -1.23
C ASP A 28 19.44 19.32 -1.38
N ALA A 29 19.54 18.81 -2.61
CA ALA A 29 20.08 17.48 -2.91
C ALA A 29 21.62 17.32 -2.72
N LEU A 30 22.29 18.24 -2.02
CA LEU A 30 23.73 18.18 -1.71
C LEU A 30 24.08 17.45 -0.39
N ASN A 31 23.10 16.86 0.29
CA ASN A 31 23.32 16.05 1.51
C ASN A 31 23.26 14.54 1.22
N ASP A 32 23.97 13.73 2.01
CA ASP A 32 24.06 12.24 1.93
C ASP A 32 22.71 11.52 1.75
N SER A 33 21.61 12.11 2.25
CA SER A 33 20.26 11.53 2.12
C SER A 33 19.77 11.38 0.68
N SER A 34 20.19 12.25 -0.25
CA SER A 34 19.82 12.13 -1.67
C SER A 34 20.51 10.92 -2.31
N GLN A 35 21.78 10.69 -2.00
CA GLN A 35 22.57 9.56 -2.49
C GLN A 35 22.01 8.23 -2.00
N ILE A 36 21.67 8.13 -0.71
CA ILE A 36 21.03 6.94 -0.14
C ILE A 36 19.69 6.66 -0.83
N THR A 37 18.87 7.71 -1.06
CA THR A 37 17.58 7.55 -1.74
C THR A 37 17.76 7.00 -3.17
N MET A 38 18.76 7.51 -3.90
CA MET A 38 19.07 7.04 -5.26
C MET A 38 19.58 5.59 -5.26
N LEU A 39 20.43 5.21 -4.31
CA LEU A 39 20.88 3.83 -4.15
C LEU A 39 19.69 2.89 -3.86
N VAL A 40 18.80 3.27 -2.94
CA VAL A 40 17.58 2.51 -2.62
C VAL A 40 16.67 2.40 -3.85
N ALA A 41 16.55 3.46 -4.66
CA ALA A 41 15.79 3.43 -5.91
C ALA A 41 16.37 2.41 -6.91
N LEU A 42 17.69 2.35 -7.07
CA LEU A 42 18.36 1.37 -7.93
C LEU A 42 18.14 -0.07 -7.46
N ILE A 43 18.29 -0.32 -6.15
CA ILE A 43 18.04 -1.63 -5.55
C ILE A 43 16.58 -2.04 -5.77
N ALA A 44 15.63 -1.14 -5.50
CA ALA A 44 14.21 -1.42 -5.69
C ALA A 44 13.84 -1.68 -7.16
N CYS A 45 14.47 -0.97 -8.10
CA CYS A 45 14.33 -1.23 -9.53
C CYS A 45 14.77 -2.66 -9.87
N PHE A 46 15.96 -3.05 -9.42
CA PHE A 46 16.52 -4.37 -9.68
C PHE A 46 15.68 -5.49 -9.05
N LEU A 47 15.27 -5.34 -7.79
CA LEU A 47 14.40 -6.31 -7.11
C LEU A 47 13.04 -6.45 -7.80
N THR A 48 12.43 -5.33 -8.20
CA THR A 48 11.17 -5.35 -8.96
C THR A 48 11.35 -6.04 -10.31
N PHE A 49 12.45 -5.77 -11.01
CA PHE A 49 12.76 -6.44 -12.27
C PHE A 49 12.86 -7.96 -12.10
N ILE A 50 13.61 -8.42 -11.09
CA ILE A 50 13.76 -9.86 -10.80
C ILE A 50 12.41 -10.51 -10.51
N GLU A 51 11.59 -9.91 -9.64
CA GLU A 51 10.30 -10.47 -9.23
C GLU A 51 9.30 -10.60 -10.40
N TYR A 52 9.28 -9.63 -11.32
CA TYR A 52 8.42 -9.69 -12.50
C TYR A 52 9.00 -10.57 -13.64
N ASN A 53 10.31 -10.78 -13.67
CA ASN A 53 10.96 -11.64 -14.65
C ASN A 53 11.03 -13.12 -14.19
N SER A 54 10.95 -13.40 -12.88
CA SER A 54 11.00 -14.75 -12.30
C SER A 54 9.71 -15.55 -12.52
N ASN A 55 9.81 -16.86 -12.75
CA ASN A 55 8.65 -17.77 -12.82
C ASN A 55 7.98 -17.96 -11.46
N PHE A 56 8.78 -17.98 -10.39
CA PHE A 56 8.35 -18.16 -9.02
C PHE A 56 8.63 -16.86 -8.27
N PRO A 57 7.64 -15.96 -8.14
CA PRO A 57 7.81 -14.74 -7.35
C PRO A 57 7.95 -15.10 -5.87
N SER A 58 8.64 -14.25 -5.11
CA SER A 58 8.91 -14.50 -3.69
C SER A 58 8.35 -13.42 -2.77
N ILE A 59 8.24 -12.18 -3.27
CA ILE A 59 7.88 -11.00 -2.47
C ILE A 59 6.60 -10.34 -3.00
N ILE A 60 6.48 -10.23 -4.32
CA ILE A 60 5.38 -9.45 -4.93
C ILE A 60 4.12 -10.31 -5.03
N GLU A 61 3.22 -10.10 -4.08
CA GLU A 61 1.88 -10.65 -4.16
C GLU A 61 1.03 -9.95 -5.23
N PHE A 62 0.02 -10.67 -5.73
CA PHE A 62 -0.93 -10.19 -6.71
C PHE A 62 -0.26 -9.69 -8.00
N ARG A 63 0.90 -10.27 -8.34
CA ARG A 63 1.75 -9.85 -9.47
C ARG A 63 0.97 -9.74 -10.78
N ASP A 64 0.15 -10.75 -11.07
CA ASP A 64 -0.63 -10.85 -12.30
C ASP A 64 -2.08 -10.38 -12.10
N ALA A 65 -2.37 -9.81 -10.92
CA ALA A 65 -3.62 -9.18 -10.57
C ALA A 65 -3.55 -7.66 -10.79
N ALA A 66 -3.75 -7.30 -12.07
CA ALA A 66 -3.59 -5.95 -12.59
C ALA A 66 -4.13 -4.80 -11.70
N PRO A 67 -5.39 -4.81 -11.20
CA PRO A 67 -5.89 -3.67 -10.43
C PRO A 67 -5.20 -3.48 -9.09
N PHE A 68 -4.80 -4.56 -8.40
CA PHE A 68 -4.28 -4.47 -7.04
C PHE A 68 -2.95 -3.71 -6.99
N ASN A 69 -1.95 -4.17 -7.73
CA ASN A 69 -0.62 -3.55 -7.72
C ASN A 69 -0.59 -2.19 -8.44
N ARG A 70 -1.41 -1.99 -9.47
CA ARG A 70 -1.53 -0.69 -10.16
C ARG A 70 -2.09 0.37 -9.21
N LEU A 71 -3.15 0.05 -8.48
CA LEU A 71 -3.78 1.00 -7.56
C LEU A 71 -2.85 1.37 -6.40
N ARG A 72 -2.14 0.38 -5.85
CA ARG A 72 -1.12 0.61 -4.81
C ARG A 72 0.01 1.50 -5.31
N TYR A 73 0.53 1.24 -6.51
CA TYR A 73 1.56 2.08 -7.13
C TYR A 73 1.07 3.52 -7.33
N VAL A 74 -0.11 3.71 -7.92
CA VAL A 74 -0.67 5.06 -8.16
C VAL A 74 -0.93 5.79 -6.85
N CYS A 75 -1.51 5.12 -5.85
CA CYS A 75 -1.74 5.68 -4.52
C CYS A 75 -0.45 6.21 -3.90
N LEU A 76 0.61 5.39 -3.90
CA LEU A 76 1.88 5.77 -3.32
C LEU A 76 2.57 6.87 -4.14
N LEU A 77 2.55 6.79 -5.47
CA LEU A 77 3.12 7.82 -6.35
C LEU A 77 2.46 9.18 -6.11
N VAL A 78 1.13 9.23 -6.11
CA VAL A 78 0.37 10.48 -5.86
C VAL A 78 0.67 11.00 -4.46
N THR A 79 0.73 10.14 -3.45
CA THR A 79 1.12 10.53 -2.09
C THR A 79 2.50 11.16 -2.07
N ILE A 80 3.51 10.50 -2.64
CA ILE A 80 4.88 10.99 -2.66
C ILE A 80 4.98 12.33 -3.39
N ILE A 81 4.35 12.49 -4.56
CA ILE A 81 4.35 13.75 -5.32
C ILE A 81 3.71 14.87 -4.51
N LEU A 82 2.52 14.65 -3.95
CA LEU A 82 1.80 15.69 -3.22
C LEU A 82 2.50 16.09 -1.92
N LEU A 83 3.04 15.12 -1.16
CA LEU A 83 3.85 15.42 0.02
C LEU A 83 5.13 16.18 -0.34
N THR A 84 5.78 15.81 -1.44
CA THR A 84 6.97 16.50 -1.93
C THR A 84 6.66 17.95 -2.30
N LEU A 85 5.53 18.21 -2.98
CA LEU A 85 5.08 19.57 -3.28
C LEU A 85 4.78 20.40 -2.03
N ILE A 86 4.13 19.80 -1.02
CA ILE A 86 3.83 20.46 0.26
C ILE A 86 5.12 20.84 0.99
N LEU A 87 6.11 19.95 1.06
CA LEU A 87 7.36 20.27 1.77
C LEU A 87 8.28 21.18 0.96
N LYS A 88 8.28 21.06 -0.38
CA LYS A 88 9.00 21.98 -1.27
C LYS A 88 8.52 23.43 -1.11
N GLN A 89 7.24 23.63 -0.80
CA GLN A 89 6.65 24.96 -0.59
C GLN A 89 7.40 25.79 0.47
N LYS A 90 8.07 25.15 1.44
CA LYS A 90 8.83 25.83 2.49
C LYS A 90 10.13 26.48 1.98
N VAL A 91 10.70 25.94 0.90
CA VAL A 91 12.03 26.35 0.37
C VAL A 91 11.90 27.05 -0.98
N SER A 92 10.99 26.56 -1.82
CA SER A 92 10.71 27.13 -3.14
C SER A 92 9.19 27.28 -3.32
N PRO A 93 8.62 28.39 -2.81
CA PRO A 93 7.18 28.63 -2.88
C PRO A 93 6.67 28.69 -4.32
N SER A 94 5.54 28.04 -4.57
CA SER A 94 4.83 28.07 -5.85
C SER A 94 3.33 28.12 -5.63
N VAL A 95 2.57 28.50 -6.66
CA VAL A 95 1.10 28.49 -6.60
C VAL A 95 0.57 27.09 -6.32
N LEU A 96 1.09 26.08 -7.03
CA LEU A 96 0.68 24.70 -6.86
C LEU A 96 1.03 24.15 -5.47
N GLY A 97 2.26 24.38 -4.98
CA GLY A 97 2.68 23.96 -3.64
C GLY A 97 1.86 24.64 -2.55
N GLY A 98 1.52 25.92 -2.71
CA GLY A 98 0.64 26.66 -1.81
C GLY A 98 -0.77 26.08 -1.77
N ALA A 99 -1.38 25.82 -2.93
CA ALA A 99 -2.70 25.21 -3.01
C ALA A 99 -2.74 23.82 -2.34
N MET A 100 -1.75 22.96 -2.61
CA MET A 100 -1.66 21.64 -1.99
C MET A 100 -1.45 21.73 -0.47
N THR A 101 -0.67 22.71 -0.01
CA THR A 101 -0.46 22.96 1.43
C THR A 101 -1.75 23.41 2.11
N SER A 102 -2.51 24.32 1.49
CA SER A 102 -3.80 24.77 2.02
C SER A 102 -4.81 23.62 2.11
N ILE A 103 -4.94 22.83 1.04
CA ILE A 103 -5.82 21.65 1.03
C ILE A 103 -5.40 20.66 2.12
N GLY A 104 -4.10 20.34 2.19
CA GLY A 104 -3.57 19.44 3.22
C GLY A 104 -3.82 19.95 4.63
N THR A 105 -3.77 21.27 4.85
CA THR A 105 -4.01 21.89 6.16
C THR A 105 -5.48 21.79 6.56
N ILE A 106 -6.40 22.06 5.62
CA ILE A 106 -7.84 21.88 5.84
C ILE A 106 -8.16 20.42 6.18
N LEU A 107 -7.65 19.48 5.38
CA LEU A 107 -7.84 18.05 5.60
C LEU A 107 -7.22 17.58 6.91
N GLY A 108 -5.98 18.03 7.19
CA GLY A 108 -5.26 17.75 8.41
C GLY A 108 -6.08 18.15 9.63
N ASN A 109 -6.55 19.40 9.68
CA ASN A 109 -7.36 19.90 10.78
C ASN A 109 -8.73 19.19 10.89
N ALA A 110 -9.39 18.93 9.76
CA ALA A 110 -10.69 18.24 9.74
C ALA A 110 -10.59 16.79 10.21
N MET A 111 -9.48 16.11 9.91
CA MET A 111 -9.24 14.73 10.31
C MET A 111 -8.53 14.62 11.67
N ASP A 112 -8.23 15.74 12.35
CA ASP A 112 -7.49 15.75 13.62
C ASP A 112 -8.43 15.66 14.84
N PHE A 113 -9.21 14.58 14.94
CA PHE A 113 -10.10 14.29 16.07
C PHE A 113 -9.54 13.15 16.96
N PRO A 114 -10.07 12.95 18.19
CA PRO A 114 -9.58 11.88 19.07
C PRO A 114 -9.59 10.51 18.40
N PHE A 115 -8.50 9.77 18.54
CA PHE A 115 -8.30 8.44 17.94
C PHE A 115 -8.23 8.39 16.40
N SER A 116 -8.11 9.53 15.71
CA SER A 116 -7.87 9.51 14.28
C SER A 116 -6.41 9.14 13.94
N PRO A 117 -6.14 8.48 12.79
CA PRO A 117 -4.77 8.23 12.34
C PRO A 117 -3.92 9.49 12.12
N VAL A 118 -4.57 10.62 11.82
CA VAL A 118 -3.89 11.92 11.68
C VAL A 118 -3.45 12.45 13.06
N ARG A 119 -4.29 12.30 14.09
CA ARG A 119 -3.91 12.64 15.47
C ARG A 119 -2.80 11.72 15.96
N MET A 120 -2.87 10.42 15.66
CA MET A 120 -1.93 9.42 16.15
C MET A 120 -0.48 9.65 15.70
N ILE A 121 -0.25 10.05 14.45
CA ILE A 121 1.12 10.37 13.98
C ILE A 121 1.64 11.66 14.61
N VAL A 122 0.79 12.66 14.85
CA VAL A 122 1.20 13.89 15.55
C VAL A 122 1.59 13.58 17.00
N LEU A 123 0.90 12.64 17.65
CA LEU A 123 1.22 12.20 19.02
C LEU A 123 2.54 11.42 19.13
N MET A 124 3.16 11.03 18.02
CA MET A 124 4.51 10.46 18.02
C MET A 124 5.60 11.53 18.13
N LEU A 125 5.26 12.80 17.87
CA LEU A 125 6.23 13.88 18.02
C LEU A 125 6.56 14.09 19.50
N PRO A 126 7.82 14.46 19.82
CA PRO A 126 8.21 14.81 21.18
C PRO A 126 7.44 16.05 21.65
N GLU A 127 7.24 16.18 22.96
CA GLU A 127 6.54 17.34 23.56
C GLU A 127 7.26 18.67 23.29
N SER A 128 8.56 18.62 23.02
CA SER A 128 9.38 19.78 22.63
C SER A 128 9.31 20.14 21.14
N ALA A 129 8.52 19.42 20.33
CA ALA A 129 8.36 19.72 18.91
C ALA A 129 7.74 21.10 18.69
N SER A 130 8.29 21.85 17.74
CA SER A 130 7.77 23.18 17.40
C SER A 130 6.38 23.10 16.75
N ASP A 131 5.56 24.14 16.95
CA ASP A 131 4.23 24.26 16.33
C ASP A 131 4.27 24.17 14.80
N ALA A 132 5.35 24.67 14.20
CA ALA A 132 5.59 24.58 12.76
C ALA A 132 5.79 23.12 12.30
N LEU A 133 6.52 22.30 13.08
CA LEU A 133 6.69 20.88 12.79
C LEU A 133 5.38 20.13 12.95
N VAL A 134 4.66 20.36 14.07
CA VAL A 134 3.34 19.76 14.33
C VAL A 134 2.37 20.05 13.19
N THR A 135 2.27 21.32 12.78
CA THR A 135 1.41 21.73 11.66
C THR A 135 1.84 21.05 10.37
N SER A 136 3.15 20.99 10.08
CA SER A 136 3.65 20.34 8.88
C SER A 136 3.31 18.86 8.84
N VAL A 137 3.51 18.12 9.93
CA VAL A 137 3.20 16.69 10.01
C VAL A 137 1.69 16.47 9.88
N ARG A 138 0.86 17.28 10.56
CA ARG A 138 -0.60 17.21 10.44
C ARG A 138 -1.08 17.43 9.01
N THR A 139 -0.57 18.47 8.35
CA THR A 139 -0.90 18.79 6.95
C THR A 139 -0.51 17.66 6.00
N SER A 140 0.70 17.10 6.15
CA SER A 140 1.14 15.95 5.36
C SER A 140 0.27 14.70 5.64
N ALA A 141 -0.01 14.42 6.91
CA ALA A 141 -0.80 13.26 7.32
C ALA A 141 -2.23 13.32 6.81
N GLY A 142 -2.89 14.49 6.88
CA GLY A 142 -4.24 14.68 6.34
C GLY A 142 -4.31 14.41 4.84
N MET A 143 -3.34 14.92 4.07
CA MET A 143 -3.23 14.65 2.64
C MET A 143 -3.01 13.17 2.33
N ALA A 144 -2.01 12.54 2.96
CA ALA A 144 -1.67 11.13 2.74
C ALA A 144 -2.82 10.19 3.13
N TYR A 145 -3.50 10.49 4.25
CA TYR A 145 -4.62 9.68 4.73
C TYR A 145 -5.82 9.76 3.79
N LEU A 146 -6.17 10.95 3.28
CA LEU A 146 -7.22 11.09 2.27
C LEU A 146 -6.93 10.24 1.02
N ILE A 147 -5.70 10.31 0.50
CA ILE A 147 -5.31 9.53 -0.69
C ILE A 147 -5.44 8.02 -0.41
N SER A 148 -5.04 7.58 0.79
CA SER A 148 -5.18 6.18 1.20
C SER A 148 -6.65 5.73 1.27
N LEU A 149 -7.55 6.57 1.79
CA LEU A 149 -8.98 6.29 1.85
C LEU A 149 -9.61 6.23 0.45
N ILE A 150 -9.25 7.15 -0.43
CA ILE A 150 -9.69 7.15 -1.84
C ILE A 150 -9.22 5.87 -2.53
N SER A 151 -7.97 5.47 -2.32
CA SER A 151 -7.41 4.24 -2.89
C SER A 151 -8.16 2.99 -2.36
N MET A 152 -8.39 2.89 -1.05
CA MET A 152 -9.16 1.80 -0.47
C MET A 152 -10.60 1.75 -1.01
N GLY A 153 -11.26 2.92 -1.11
CA GLY A 153 -12.61 3.03 -1.67
C GLY A 153 -12.66 2.60 -3.13
N ALA A 154 -11.71 3.05 -3.94
CA ALA A 154 -11.57 2.62 -5.33
C ALA A 154 -11.35 1.10 -5.43
N PHE A 155 -10.52 0.51 -4.56
CA PHE A 155 -10.32 -0.93 -4.53
C PHE A 155 -11.61 -1.69 -4.19
N LEU A 156 -12.37 -1.20 -3.20
CA LEU A 156 -13.64 -1.79 -2.82
C LEU A 156 -14.65 -1.74 -3.96
N VAL A 157 -14.72 -0.64 -4.71
CA VAL A 157 -15.53 -0.53 -5.95
C VAL A 157 -15.09 -1.55 -6.99
N LEU A 158 -13.78 -1.70 -7.23
CA LEU A 158 -13.25 -2.70 -8.17
C LEU A 158 -13.65 -4.14 -7.80
N VAL A 159 -13.60 -4.47 -6.51
CA VAL A 159 -13.96 -5.80 -6.00
C VAL A 159 -15.47 -6.03 -6.03
N ARG A 160 -16.28 -5.06 -5.58
CA ARG A 160 -17.73 -5.24 -5.35
C ARG A 160 -18.58 -4.93 -6.57
N ILE A 161 -18.23 -3.91 -7.35
CA ILE A 161 -19.05 -3.46 -8.50
C ILE A 161 -18.52 -4.05 -9.79
N MET A 162 -17.19 -4.07 -9.97
CA MET A 162 -16.59 -4.57 -11.20
C MET A 162 -16.31 -6.08 -11.18
N ASN A 163 -16.69 -6.79 -10.11
CA ASN A 163 -16.55 -8.24 -9.94
C ASN A 163 -15.13 -8.76 -10.25
N TRP A 164 -14.10 -7.97 -9.93
CA TRP A 164 -12.74 -8.50 -9.93
C TRP A 164 -12.63 -9.64 -8.89
N PRO A 165 -11.90 -10.75 -9.16
CA PRO A 165 -11.03 -11.03 -10.32
C PRO A 165 -11.70 -11.75 -11.50
N VAL A 166 -13.00 -12.04 -11.44
CA VAL A 166 -13.69 -12.99 -12.33
C VAL A 166 -13.62 -12.59 -13.82
N ARG A 167 -13.63 -11.28 -14.11
CA ARG A 167 -13.66 -10.77 -15.50
C ARG A 167 -12.32 -10.85 -16.26
N GLN A 168 -11.20 -11.16 -15.61
CA GLN A 168 -9.85 -11.10 -16.22
C GLN A 168 -9.24 -12.47 -16.54
N GLY A 169 -10.02 -13.55 -16.49
CA GLY A 169 -9.58 -14.91 -16.80
C GLY A 169 -9.33 -15.78 -15.55
N ALA A 170 -8.64 -16.90 -15.72
CA ALA A 170 -8.35 -17.84 -14.63
C ALA A 170 -7.33 -17.24 -13.65
N PHE A 171 -7.77 -16.93 -12.42
CA PHE A 171 -6.90 -16.45 -11.36
C PHE A 171 -6.02 -17.57 -10.81
N ASN A 172 -4.71 -17.48 -11.02
CA ASN A 172 -3.74 -18.41 -10.44
C ASN A 172 -3.39 -17.98 -9.02
N VAL A 173 -3.92 -18.68 -8.02
CA VAL A 173 -3.73 -18.38 -6.59
C VAL A 173 -2.25 -18.41 -6.21
N TRP A 174 -1.51 -19.39 -6.71
CA TRP A 174 -0.13 -19.69 -6.34
C TRP A 174 0.86 -18.63 -6.78
N VAL A 175 0.71 -18.16 -8.01
CA VAL A 175 1.55 -17.10 -8.58
C VAL A 175 1.23 -15.76 -7.92
N ASN A 176 -0.01 -15.55 -7.48
CA ASN A 176 -0.46 -14.30 -6.87
C ASN A 176 -0.34 -14.28 -5.34
N LEU A 177 -0.17 -15.42 -4.68
CA LEU A 177 0.02 -15.53 -3.24
C LEU A 177 1.21 -16.45 -2.94
N PRO A 178 2.44 -16.04 -3.31
CA PRO A 178 3.64 -16.88 -3.15
C PRO A 178 3.94 -17.24 -1.69
N LEU A 179 3.49 -16.41 -0.73
CA LEU A 179 3.67 -16.65 0.71
C LEU A 179 2.58 -17.55 1.31
N PHE A 180 1.56 -17.92 0.54
CA PHE A 180 0.49 -18.79 1.02
C PHE A 180 0.83 -20.25 0.73
N ASP A 181 1.03 -21.06 1.78
CA ASP A 181 1.28 -22.49 1.63
C ASP A 181 -0.05 -23.26 1.38
N PRO A 182 -0.34 -23.67 0.14
CA PRO A 182 -1.45 -24.62 -0.19
C PRO A 182 -1.52 -25.94 0.59
N THR A 183 -0.39 -26.53 0.94
CA THR A 183 -0.11 -27.95 1.20
C THR A 183 0.15 -28.19 2.67
N ALA A 184 0.26 -27.11 3.46
CA ALA A 184 0.28 -27.12 4.92
C ALA A 184 -1.01 -27.68 5.60
N GLY A 185 -1.81 -28.47 4.89
CA GLY A 185 -3.01 -29.14 5.38
C GLY A 185 -4.20 -28.21 5.64
N GLY A 186 -5.39 -28.82 5.73
CA GLY A 186 -6.66 -28.12 5.98
C GLY A 186 -7.29 -27.46 4.75
N ASP A 187 -8.49 -26.91 4.92
CA ASP A 187 -9.22 -26.28 3.82
C ASP A 187 -8.62 -24.90 3.45
N VAL A 188 -8.20 -24.78 2.19
CA VAL A 188 -7.66 -23.55 1.59
C VAL A 188 -8.61 -22.36 1.76
N ILE A 189 -9.92 -22.58 1.58
CA ILE A 189 -10.93 -21.50 1.68
C ILE A 189 -10.96 -20.94 3.10
N TYR A 190 -11.04 -21.82 4.11
CA TYR A 190 -11.03 -21.42 5.52
C TYR A 190 -9.78 -20.61 5.88
N ARG A 191 -8.60 -21.04 5.45
CA ARG A 191 -7.34 -20.33 5.71
C ARG A 191 -7.31 -18.96 5.04
N LEU A 192 -7.72 -18.86 3.77
CA LEU A 192 -7.81 -17.57 3.07
C LEU A 192 -8.79 -16.61 3.76
N GLN A 193 -9.95 -17.09 4.22
CA GLN A 193 -10.91 -16.26 4.97
C GLN A 193 -10.39 -15.83 6.33
N ARG A 194 -9.66 -16.69 7.04
CA ARG A 194 -9.01 -16.34 8.30
C ARG A 194 -7.95 -15.28 8.07
N ASP A 195 -7.05 -15.49 7.12
CA ASP A 195 -5.95 -14.57 6.83
C ASP A 195 -6.48 -13.24 6.29
N ALA A 196 -7.56 -13.25 5.51
CA ALA A 196 -8.29 -12.05 5.10
C ALA A 196 -8.77 -11.21 6.30
N ARG A 197 -9.42 -11.85 7.28
CA ARG A 197 -9.89 -11.19 8.51
C ARG A 197 -8.73 -10.65 9.33
N ILE A 198 -7.65 -11.41 9.47
CA ILE A 198 -6.44 -10.98 10.18
C ILE A 198 -5.83 -9.74 9.51
N ASN A 199 -5.69 -9.75 8.18
CA ASN A 199 -5.16 -8.58 7.46
C ASN A 199 -6.06 -7.35 7.64
N ILE A 200 -7.38 -7.48 7.51
CA ILE A 200 -8.29 -6.34 7.73
C ILE A 200 -8.17 -5.80 9.16
N ALA A 201 -8.19 -6.67 10.17
CA ALA A 201 -8.04 -6.28 11.56
C ALA A 201 -6.69 -5.62 11.83
N LEU A 202 -5.60 -6.22 11.37
CA LEU A 202 -4.24 -5.70 11.51
C LEU A 202 -4.11 -4.32 10.84
N GLY A 203 -4.59 -4.18 9.61
CA GLY A 203 -4.55 -2.93 8.89
C GLY A 203 -5.33 -1.82 9.61
N PHE A 204 -6.46 -2.12 10.24
CA PHE A 204 -7.18 -1.17 11.08
C PHE A 204 -6.44 -0.83 12.38
N LEU A 205 -5.79 -1.81 13.01
CA LEU A 205 -5.08 -1.63 14.28
C LEU A 205 -3.70 -0.98 14.15
N LEU A 206 -3.04 -1.09 12.99
CA LEU A 206 -1.68 -0.61 12.78
C LEU A 206 -1.47 0.88 13.12
N PRO A 207 -2.36 1.82 12.72
CA PRO A 207 -2.28 3.22 13.12
C PRO A 207 -2.37 3.48 14.63
N PHE A 208 -2.68 2.47 15.44
CA PHE A 208 -2.74 2.57 16.90
C PHE A 208 -1.56 1.82 17.55
N LEU A 209 -1.17 0.69 16.96
CA LEU A 209 -0.06 -0.13 17.44
C LEU A 209 1.29 0.57 17.25
N ILE A 210 1.54 1.15 16.07
CA ILE A 210 2.83 1.78 15.77
C ILE A 210 3.13 2.94 16.74
N PRO A 211 2.24 3.92 17.01
CA PRO A 211 2.52 4.97 17.98
C PRO A 211 2.75 4.44 19.38
N ALA A 212 2.01 3.42 19.79
CA ALA A 212 2.19 2.80 21.11
C ALA A 212 3.59 2.18 21.24
N VAL A 213 4.06 1.47 20.22
CA VAL A 213 5.42 0.90 20.18
C VAL A 213 6.48 2.00 20.14
N VAL A 214 6.29 3.03 19.31
CA VAL A 214 7.24 4.16 19.23
C VAL A 214 7.36 4.88 20.57
N LYS A 215 6.24 5.14 21.26
CA LYS A 215 6.26 5.74 22.60
C LYS A 215 6.92 4.83 23.64
N ALA A 216 6.64 3.53 23.61
CA ALA A 216 7.25 2.58 24.54
C ALA A 216 8.77 2.43 24.33
N ALA A 217 9.26 2.65 23.11
CA ALA A 217 10.67 2.58 22.75
C ALA A 217 11.38 3.94 22.76
N ALA A 218 10.69 5.05 23.05
CA ALA A 218 11.24 6.40 22.95
C ALA A 218 12.40 6.68 23.90
N ASP A 219 12.46 5.99 25.04
CA ASP A 219 13.57 6.09 26.00
C ASP A 219 14.82 5.27 25.57
N LEU A 220 14.65 4.38 24.58
CA LEU A 220 15.67 3.43 24.10
C LEU A 220 16.20 3.79 22.71
N LEU A 221 15.43 4.53 21.91
CA LEU A 221 15.73 4.91 20.53
C LEU A 221 15.55 6.42 20.36
N ASP A 222 16.53 7.07 19.71
CA ASP A 222 16.39 8.49 19.36
C ASP A 222 15.12 8.71 18.52
N PRO A 223 14.29 9.73 18.83
CA PRO A 223 13.09 10.02 18.08
C PRO A 223 13.38 10.23 16.59
N ILE A 224 12.56 9.63 15.73
CA ILE A 224 12.65 9.84 14.28
C ILE A 224 12.54 11.34 14.00
N THR A 225 13.59 11.92 13.41
CA THR A 225 13.64 13.36 13.15
C THR A 225 12.79 13.73 11.93
N LEU A 226 11.51 14.00 12.16
CA LEU A 226 10.58 14.46 11.12
C LEU A 226 10.84 15.90 10.64
N GLN A 227 11.91 16.53 11.11
CA GLN A 227 12.36 17.84 10.61
C GLN A 227 12.95 17.74 9.20
N ASN A 228 13.58 16.62 8.86
CA ASN A 228 14.10 16.38 7.52
C ASN A 228 12.94 16.10 6.54
N PRO A 229 12.81 16.85 5.43
CA PRO A 229 11.71 16.65 4.49
C PRO A 229 11.62 15.25 3.89
N HIS A 230 12.76 14.61 3.59
CA HIS A 230 12.77 13.24 3.04
C HIS A 230 12.24 12.24 4.06
N THR A 231 12.73 12.31 5.30
CA THR A 231 12.27 11.45 6.40
C THR A 231 10.78 11.64 6.65
N GLN A 232 10.29 12.89 6.64
CA GLN A 232 8.87 13.18 6.82
C GLN A 232 8.02 12.60 5.68
N ILE A 233 8.41 12.79 4.42
CA ILE A 233 7.67 12.25 3.26
C ILE A 233 7.52 10.73 3.38
N TRP A 234 8.62 10.02 3.61
CA TRP A 234 8.61 8.56 3.68
C TRP A 234 7.87 8.02 4.90
N THR A 235 8.05 8.65 6.07
CA THR A 235 7.37 8.22 7.29
C THR A 235 5.86 8.41 7.16
N VAL A 236 5.41 9.58 6.69
CA VAL A 236 3.98 9.88 6.52
C VAL A 236 3.37 9.04 5.39
N ALA A 237 4.09 8.81 4.29
CA ALA A 237 3.64 7.94 3.22
C ALA A 237 3.47 6.50 3.71
N ALA A 238 4.47 5.93 4.39
CA ALA A 238 4.40 4.59 4.97
C ALA A 238 3.26 4.48 6.00
N TRP A 239 3.11 5.50 6.85
CA TRP A 239 2.06 5.59 7.86
C TRP A 239 0.66 5.42 7.29
N ALA A 240 0.32 6.12 6.21
CA ALA A 240 -1.00 6.02 5.59
C ALA A 240 -1.12 4.79 4.67
N PHE A 241 -0.05 4.47 3.92
CA PHE A 241 -0.08 3.48 2.85
C PHE A 241 -0.04 2.03 3.35
N LEU A 242 0.71 1.73 4.42
CA LEU A 242 0.85 0.37 4.93
C LEU A 242 -0.48 -0.20 5.48
N PRO A 243 -1.19 0.50 6.39
CA PRO A 243 -2.53 0.10 6.83
C PRO A 243 -3.47 -0.16 5.66
N ALA A 244 -3.56 0.79 4.73
CA ALA A 244 -4.42 0.69 3.56
C ALA A 244 -4.08 -0.51 2.67
N SER A 245 -2.80 -0.75 2.41
CA SER A 245 -2.33 -1.89 1.62
C SER A 245 -2.68 -3.23 2.26
N ILE A 246 -2.57 -3.35 3.58
CA ILE A 246 -2.89 -4.57 4.31
C ILE A 246 -4.42 -4.81 4.32
N ILE A 247 -5.23 -3.76 4.49
CA ILE A 247 -6.69 -3.88 4.38
C ILE A 247 -7.09 -4.34 2.97
N MET A 248 -6.56 -3.68 1.92
CA MET A 248 -6.82 -4.08 0.53
C MET A 248 -6.41 -5.53 0.28
N ARG A 249 -5.26 -5.97 0.81
CA ARG A 249 -4.82 -7.36 0.75
C ARG A 249 -5.83 -8.31 1.37
N GLY A 250 -6.33 -7.99 2.56
CA GLY A 250 -7.35 -8.80 3.23
C GLY A 250 -8.66 -8.88 2.44
N ILE A 251 -9.13 -7.76 1.87
CA ILE A 251 -10.29 -7.73 0.98
C ILE A 251 -10.08 -8.63 -0.25
N ALA A 252 -8.88 -8.56 -0.87
CA ALA A 252 -8.55 -9.36 -2.04
C ALA A 252 -8.54 -10.87 -1.72
N MET A 253 -7.92 -11.27 -0.60
CA MET A 253 -7.90 -12.66 -0.13
C MET A 253 -9.31 -13.19 0.16
N GLY A 254 -10.15 -12.39 0.83
CA GLY A 254 -11.55 -12.75 1.09
C GLY A 254 -12.32 -12.98 -0.21
N LYS A 255 -12.13 -12.11 -1.20
CA LYS A 255 -12.79 -12.26 -2.51
C LYS A 255 -12.34 -13.50 -3.27
N ILE A 256 -11.05 -13.84 -3.18
CA ILE A 256 -10.51 -15.07 -3.79
C ILE A 256 -11.12 -16.31 -3.13
N ALA A 257 -11.26 -16.30 -1.80
CA ALA A 257 -11.89 -17.40 -1.08
C ALA A 257 -13.34 -17.63 -1.54
N GLU A 258 -14.15 -16.56 -1.62
CA GLU A 258 -15.53 -16.61 -2.14
C GLU A 258 -15.58 -17.21 -3.55
N MET A 259 -14.70 -16.74 -4.46
CA MET A 259 -14.65 -17.24 -5.83
C MET A 259 -14.29 -18.73 -5.90
N ILE A 260 -13.36 -19.20 -5.07
CA ILE A 260 -12.99 -20.62 -5.01
C ILE A 260 -14.16 -21.45 -4.49
N GLU A 261 -14.87 -20.97 -3.47
CA GLU A 261 -16.05 -21.61 -2.92
C GLU A 261 -17.16 -21.76 -3.97
N GLU A 262 -17.47 -20.68 -4.70
CA GLU A 262 -18.44 -20.70 -5.78
C GLU A 262 -18.06 -21.68 -6.89
N LYS A 263 -16.78 -21.75 -7.27
CA LYS A 263 -16.29 -22.71 -8.27
C LYS A 263 -16.43 -24.16 -7.79
N ARG A 264 -16.10 -24.47 -6.54
CA ARG A 264 -16.30 -25.80 -5.96
C ARG A 264 -17.79 -26.17 -5.97
N ARG A 265 -18.65 -25.25 -5.52
CA ARG A 265 -20.10 -25.46 -5.49
C ARG A 265 -20.69 -25.79 -6.87
N ARG A 266 -20.24 -25.08 -7.92
CA ARG A 266 -20.66 -25.36 -9.30
C ARG A 266 -20.16 -26.72 -9.78
N ALA A 267 -18.89 -27.05 -9.53
CA ALA A 267 -18.34 -28.35 -9.91
C ALA A 267 -19.11 -29.52 -9.28
N TYR A 268 -19.47 -29.42 -7.99
CA TYR A 268 -20.29 -30.44 -7.33
C TYR A 268 -21.72 -30.53 -7.91
N ALA A 269 -22.31 -29.40 -8.30
CA ALA A 269 -23.62 -29.40 -8.96
C ALA A 269 -23.56 -30.08 -10.34
N ASP A 270 -22.53 -29.76 -11.13
CA ASP A 270 -22.31 -30.36 -12.45
C ASP A 270 -22.03 -31.88 -12.37
N GLU A 271 -21.34 -32.34 -11.32
CA GLU A 271 -21.11 -33.76 -11.05
C GLU A 271 -22.41 -34.47 -10.66
N ALA A 272 -23.22 -33.89 -9.78
CA ALA A 272 -24.51 -34.44 -9.38
C ALA A 272 -25.49 -34.55 -10.57
N GLU A 273 -25.49 -33.58 -11.47
CA GLU A 273 -26.32 -33.61 -12.69
C GLU A 273 -25.90 -34.73 -13.66
N LYS A 274 -24.58 -34.98 -13.78
CA LYS A 274 -24.06 -36.10 -14.59
C LYS A 274 -24.41 -37.46 -14.00
N ASP A 275 -24.34 -37.62 -12.68
CA ASP A 275 -24.73 -38.87 -12.00
C ASP A 275 -26.24 -39.16 -12.13
N HIS A 276 -27.08 -38.12 -12.09
CA HIS A 276 -28.53 -38.29 -12.33
C HIS A 276 -28.87 -38.60 -13.79
N GLY A 277 -28.09 -38.12 -14.76
CA GLY A 277 -28.27 -38.43 -16.18
C GLY A 277 -27.83 -39.85 -16.61
N LEU A 278 -27.15 -40.59 -15.74
CA LEU A 278 -26.60 -41.93 -16.00
C LEU A 278 -27.39 -43.07 -15.35
N GLN A 279 -28.55 -42.82 -14.73
CA GLN A 279 -29.39 -43.90 -14.21
C GLN A 279 -30.00 -44.72 -15.37
N PRO A 280 -29.66 -46.02 -15.53
CA PRO A 280 -30.28 -46.85 -16.55
C PRO A 280 -31.74 -47.16 -16.14
N ALA A 281 -32.65 -47.05 -17.12
CA ALA A 281 -34.06 -47.40 -17.00
C ALA A 281 -34.27 -48.92 -16.84
#